data_AF-A0A8K0D3N3-F1
#
_entry.id   AF-A0A8K0D3N3-F1
#
_cell.length_a   1.000
_cell.length_b   1.000
_cell.length_c   1.000
_cell.angle_alpha   90.00
_cell.angle_beta   90.00
_cell.angle_gamma   90.00
#
_symmetry.space_group_name_H-M   'P 1'
#
loop_
_entity.id
_entity.type
_entity.pdbx_description
1 polymer ?
#
loop_
_entity_poly.entity_id
_entity_poly.type
_entity_poly.pdbx_seq_one_letter_code
_entity_poly.pdbx_strand_id
1 'polypeptide(L)'
;MQQRKTFMLINFVPFYLLLIHCALAQIVGKYQHEKNENLDAFYEAVGIPGLSRKILTSTKPQLEISVDKSQQWNITISSFLRLTSKFKLGEEYEEDIPGGIVAKSTTIIEDDKLKTTSISPDIGKILRTYECNNTLCIITMKHEQSGKEAKRYFKRIAS
;
A
#
# COMPACT_ATOMS: atom_id res chain seq x y z
N MET A 1 -26.35 -41.91 -37.36
CA MET A 1 -26.07 -41.68 -35.92
C MET A 1 -24.77 -40.88 -35.82
N GLN A 2 -24.81 -39.61 -35.45
CA GLN A 2 -23.63 -38.89 -34.94
C GLN A 2 -24.14 -37.75 -34.04
N GLN A 3 -24.20 -38.02 -32.74
CA GLN A 3 -24.58 -37.04 -31.71
C GLN A 3 -23.43 -36.05 -31.51
N ARG A 4 -23.64 -34.77 -31.84
CA ARG A 4 -22.72 -33.69 -31.47
C ARG A 4 -22.94 -33.37 -29.99
N LYS A 5 -22.02 -33.84 -29.13
CA LYS A 5 -21.94 -33.42 -27.72
C LYS A 5 -21.37 -32.01 -27.65
N THR A 6 -22.22 -31.03 -27.34
CA THR A 6 -21.81 -29.69 -26.91
C THR A 6 -21.10 -29.83 -25.56
N PHE A 7 -19.78 -29.65 -25.55
CA PHE A 7 -19.01 -29.50 -24.32
C PHE A 7 -19.19 -28.06 -23.82
N MET A 8 -19.99 -27.91 -22.76
CA MET A 8 -20.11 -26.65 -22.03
C MET A 8 -18.80 -26.45 -21.24
N LEU A 9 -17.99 -25.46 -21.62
CA LEU A 9 -16.81 -25.05 -20.86
C LEU A 9 -17.29 -24.44 -19.53
N ILE A 10 -17.32 -25.25 -18.48
CA ILE A 10 -17.45 -24.75 -17.11
C ILE A 10 -16.11 -24.07 -16.81
N ASN A 11 -16.12 -22.73 -16.76
CA ASN A 11 -14.97 -21.93 -16.37
C ASN A 11 -14.55 -22.31 -14.93
N PHE A 12 -13.59 -23.24 -14.80
CA PHE A 12 -12.99 -23.62 -13.53
C PHE A 12 -12.04 -22.50 -13.12
N VAL A 13 -12.54 -21.51 -12.38
CA VAL A 13 -11.68 -20.53 -11.72
C VAL A 13 -10.90 -21.27 -10.63
N PRO A 14 -9.56 -21.31 -10.67
CA PRO A 14 -8.79 -22.04 -9.68
C PRO A 14 -9.03 -21.46 -8.28
N PHE A 15 -9.15 -22.32 -7.27
CA PHE A 15 -9.55 -21.95 -5.91
C PHE A 15 -8.67 -20.84 -5.29
N TYR A 16 -7.39 -20.79 -5.67
CA TYR A 16 -6.46 -19.71 -5.30
C TYR A 16 -6.86 -18.34 -5.84
N LEU A 17 -7.47 -18.26 -7.04
CA LEU A 17 -8.00 -17.01 -7.57
C LEU A 17 -9.19 -16.49 -6.74
N LEU A 18 -9.98 -17.39 -6.14
CA LEU A 18 -11.13 -17.05 -5.28
C LEU A 18 -10.66 -16.52 -3.92
N LEU A 19 -9.62 -17.14 -3.35
CA LEU A 19 -8.98 -16.67 -2.11
C LEU A 19 -8.32 -15.31 -2.29
N ILE A 20 -7.62 -15.09 -3.41
CA ILE A 20 -7.07 -13.77 -3.76
C ILE A 20 -8.19 -12.73 -3.85
N HIS A 21 -9.33 -13.05 -4.48
CA HIS A 21 -10.48 -12.12 -4.52
C HIS A 21 -11.01 -11.75 -3.12
N CYS A 22 -11.00 -12.68 -2.16
CA CYS A 22 -11.48 -12.42 -0.80
C CYS A 22 -10.49 -11.55 0.01
N ALA A 23 -9.19 -11.83 -0.10
CA ALA A 23 -8.14 -11.02 0.52
C ALA A 23 -8.09 -9.60 -0.04
N LEU A 24 -8.21 -9.46 -1.36
CA LEU A 24 -8.29 -8.17 -2.06
C LEU A 24 -9.48 -7.32 -1.60
N ALA A 25 -10.62 -7.96 -1.37
CA ALA A 25 -11.83 -7.27 -0.91
C ALA A 25 -11.67 -6.62 0.46
N GLN A 26 -10.78 -7.13 1.32
CA GLN A 26 -10.53 -6.58 2.65
C GLN A 26 -9.56 -5.40 2.64
N ILE A 27 -8.65 -5.32 1.67
CA ILE A 27 -7.63 -4.27 1.59
C ILE A 27 -8.17 -3.00 0.95
N VAL A 28 -8.92 -3.13 -0.15
CA VAL A 28 -9.54 -2.00 -0.85
C VAL A 28 -10.49 -1.26 0.09
N GLY A 29 -10.37 0.06 0.19
CA GLY A 29 -11.19 0.86 1.09
C GLY A 29 -10.63 2.24 1.38
N LYS A 30 -11.39 3.00 2.17
CA LYS A 30 -10.97 4.29 2.73
C LYS A 30 -10.74 4.14 4.22
N TYR A 31 -9.68 4.77 4.72
CA TYR A 31 -9.26 4.70 6.11
C TYR A 31 -8.83 6.08 6.61
N GLN A 32 -9.25 6.46 7.80
CA GLN A 32 -8.89 7.70 8.46
C GLN A 32 -7.79 7.46 9.49
N HIS A 33 -6.75 8.30 9.49
CA HIS A 33 -5.66 8.24 10.47
C HIS A 33 -6.18 8.30 11.91
N GLU A 34 -5.62 7.44 12.76
CA GLU A 34 -5.90 7.39 14.21
C GLU A 34 -4.66 7.76 15.03
N LYS A 35 -3.54 7.06 14.84
CA LYS A 35 -2.32 7.25 15.63
C LYS A 35 -1.05 6.87 14.87
N ASN A 36 0.09 7.30 15.40
CA ASN A 36 1.42 6.97 14.90
C ASN A 36 2.28 6.39 16.04
N GLU A 37 3.19 5.48 15.72
CA GLU A 37 4.22 4.95 16.62
C GLU A 37 5.59 5.12 15.95
N ASN A 38 6.56 5.67 16.68
CA ASN A 38 7.96 5.86 16.25
C ASN A 38 8.19 6.64 14.93
N LEU A 39 7.17 7.36 14.44
CA LEU A 39 7.22 8.00 13.12
C LEU A 39 8.29 9.10 13.01
N ASP A 40 8.53 9.89 14.07
CA ASP A 40 9.60 10.89 14.07
C ASP A 40 11.00 10.25 13.97
N ALA A 41 11.26 9.21 14.76
CA ALA A 41 12.52 8.48 14.74
C ALA A 41 12.77 7.78 13.40
N PHE A 42 11.71 7.26 12.75
CA PHE A 42 11.80 6.74 11.39
C PHE A 42 12.17 7.85 10.38
N TYR A 43 11.47 8.99 10.42
CA TYR A 43 11.77 10.10 9.50
C TYR A 43 13.15 10.70 9.73
N GLU A 44 13.63 10.73 10.97
CA GLU A 44 15.01 11.11 11.28
C GLU A 44 16.01 10.15 10.64
N ALA A 45 15.79 8.84 10.77
CA ALA A 45 16.67 7.83 10.18
C ALA A 45 16.66 7.83 8.64
N VAL A 46 15.57 8.30 8.03
CA VAL A 46 15.43 8.51 6.58
C VAL A 46 16.08 9.84 6.13
N GLY A 47 16.55 10.67 7.07
CA GLY A 47 17.24 11.93 6.76
C GLY A 47 16.33 13.15 6.64
N ILE A 48 15.07 13.07 7.06
CA ILE A 48 14.15 14.21 6.99
C ILE A 48 14.54 15.26 8.06
N PRO A 49 14.69 16.56 7.70
CA PRO A 49 15.02 17.62 8.64
C PRO A 49 13.94 17.85 9.72
N GLY A 50 14.36 18.24 10.93
CA GLY A 50 13.49 18.29 12.12
C GLY A 50 12.21 19.11 11.98
N LEU A 51 12.22 20.24 11.28
CA LEU A 51 11.00 21.03 11.05
C LEU A 51 10.00 20.28 10.17
N SER A 52 10.45 19.68 9.07
CA SER A 52 9.63 18.86 8.19
C SER A 52 9.09 17.62 8.91
N ARG A 53 9.89 17.00 9.80
CA ARG A 53 9.41 15.87 10.62
C ARG A 53 8.25 16.24 11.52
N LYS A 54 8.31 17.38 12.22
CA LYS A 54 7.20 17.87 13.06
C LYS A 54 5.91 18.07 12.26
N ILE A 55 6.04 18.64 11.05
CA ILE A 55 4.89 18.82 10.15
C ILE A 55 4.34 17.46 9.73
N LEU A 56 5.17 16.57 9.18
CA LEU A 56 4.74 15.26 8.66
C LEU A 56 4.12 14.37 9.75
N THR A 57 4.69 14.37 10.96
CA THR A 57 4.21 13.55 12.09
C THR A 57 2.90 14.03 12.69
N SER A 58 2.59 15.33 12.58
CA SER A 58 1.33 15.92 13.04
C SER A 58 0.18 15.78 12.05
N THR A 59 0.45 15.39 10.80
CA THR A 59 -0.61 15.15 9.80
C THR A 59 -1.51 13.99 10.19
N LYS A 60 -2.80 14.14 9.88
CA LYS A 60 -3.84 13.11 10.05
C LYS A 60 -4.43 12.69 8.69
N PRO A 61 -3.63 12.03 7.82
CA PRO A 61 -4.05 11.73 6.46
C PRO A 61 -5.23 10.75 6.42
N GLN A 62 -6.00 10.84 5.35
CA GLN A 62 -6.87 9.78 4.87
C GLN A 62 -6.08 8.90 3.88
N LEU A 63 -6.18 7.58 4.05
CA LEU A 63 -5.67 6.56 3.14
C LEU A 63 -6.83 6.03 2.30
N GLU A 64 -6.65 5.96 0.99
CA GLU A 64 -7.59 5.33 0.07
C GLU A 64 -6.83 4.33 -0.80
N ILE A 65 -7.26 3.07 -0.78
CA ILE A 65 -6.71 1.99 -1.60
C ILE A 65 -7.82 1.53 -2.54
N SER A 66 -7.56 1.55 -3.84
CA SER A 66 -8.50 1.10 -4.86
C SER A 66 -7.82 0.33 -5.97
N VAL A 67 -8.60 -0.53 -6.62
CA VAL A 67 -8.21 -1.28 -7.81
C VAL A 67 -9.31 -1.13 -8.84
N ASP A 68 -8.94 -0.82 -10.08
CA ASP A 68 -9.91 -0.70 -11.17
C ASP A 68 -10.09 -2.02 -11.93
N LYS A 69 -10.99 -2.01 -12.93
CA LYS A 69 -11.30 -3.19 -13.75
C LYS A 69 -10.10 -3.69 -14.57
N SER A 70 -9.10 -2.86 -14.79
CA SER A 70 -7.87 -3.18 -15.53
C SER A 70 -6.74 -3.70 -14.64
N GLN A 71 -7.03 -3.99 -13.36
CA GLN A 71 -6.04 -4.39 -12.35
C GLN A 71 -5.01 -3.28 -12.03
N GLN A 72 -5.35 -2.02 -12.33
CA GLN A 72 -4.54 -0.88 -11.94
C GLN A 72 -4.85 -0.52 -10.48
N TRP A 73 -3.81 -0.54 -9.66
CA TRP A 73 -3.89 -0.15 -8.25
C TRP A 73 -3.62 1.32 -8.07
N ASN A 74 -4.31 1.90 -7.08
CA ASN A 74 -4.10 3.25 -6.61
C ASN A 74 -4.02 3.25 -5.09
N ILE A 75 -2.93 3.77 -4.54
CA ILE A 75 -2.82 4.12 -3.12
C ILE A 75 -2.76 5.64 -3.04
N THR A 76 -3.80 6.24 -2.48
CA THR A 76 -3.89 7.69 -2.27
C THR A 76 -3.72 8.01 -0.80
N ILE A 77 -2.82 8.94 -0.49
CA ILE A 77 -2.67 9.55 0.83
C ILE A 77 -3.09 11.02 0.70
N SER A 78 -4.17 11.39 1.38
CA SER A 78 -4.72 12.75 1.36
C SER A 78 -4.57 13.39 2.73
N SER A 79 -3.77 14.45 2.82
CA SER A 79 -3.65 15.29 4.02
C SER A 79 -3.82 16.76 3.64
N PHE A 80 -2.77 17.57 3.76
CA PHE A 80 -2.70 18.89 3.14
C PHE A 80 -2.49 18.78 1.63
N LEU A 81 -1.69 17.80 1.19
CA LEU A 81 -1.51 17.43 -0.22
C LEU A 81 -2.15 16.06 -0.48
N ARG A 82 -2.59 15.85 -1.72
CA ARG A 82 -3.07 14.56 -2.22
C ARG A 82 -1.97 13.93 -3.08
N LEU A 83 -1.44 12.80 -2.62
CA LEU A 83 -0.45 12.01 -3.34
C LEU A 83 -1.07 10.67 -3.72
N THR A 84 -0.94 10.28 -4.99
CA THR A 84 -1.52 9.04 -5.52
C THR A 84 -0.45 8.23 -6.23
N SER A 85 -0.11 7.06 -5.68
CA SER A 85 0.76 6.08 -6.32
C SER A 85 -0.08 5.15 -7.19
N LYS A 86 0.23 5.06 -8.49
CA LYS A 86 -0.46 4.19 -9.44
C LYS A 86 0.47 3.08 -9.89
N PHE A 87 0.08 1.83 -9.71
CA PHE A 87 0.94 0.68 -10.06
C PHE A 87 0.15 -0.56 -10.46
N LYS A 88 0.85 -1.55 -11.01
CA LYS A 88 0.40 -2.93 -11.12
C LYS A 88 1.23 -3.80 -10.19
N LEU A 89 0.64 -4.89 -9.69
CA LEU A 89 1.34 -5.78 -8.77
C LEU A 89 2.52 -6.47 -9.46
N GLY A 90 3.68 -6.48 -8.80
CA GLY A 90 4.91 -7.11 -9.31
C GLY A 90 5.65 -6.31 -10.38
N GLU A 91 5.13 -5.15 -10.81
CA GLU A 91 5.80 -4.27 -11.77
C GLU A 91 6.48 -3.09 -11.05
N GLU A 92 7.68 -2.69 -11.54
CA GLU A 92 8.36 -1.48 -11.04
C GLU A 92 7.64 -0.23 -11.54
N TYR A 93 7.51 0.78 -10.66
CA TYR A 93 6.94 2.08 -10.98
C TYR A 93 7.69 3.20 -10.25
N GLU A 94 7.64 4.41 -10.81
CA GLU A 94 8.14 5.61 -10.14
C GLU A 94 7.11 6.13 -9.14
N GLU A 95 7.58 6.49 -7.95
CA GLU A 95 6.74 7.00 -6.88
C GLU A 95 7.33 8.28 -6.28
N ASP A 96 6.48 9.31 -6.23
CA ASP A 96 6.77 10.53 -5.51
C ASP A 96 6.58 10.33 -4.01
N ILE A 97 7.69 10.35 -3.27
CA ILE A 97 7.70 10.31 -1.81
C ILE A 97 7.72 11.76 -1.29
N PRO A 98 6.99 12.07 -0.18
CA PRO A 98 7.06 13.38 0.46
C PRO A 98 8.50 13.84 0.69
N GLY A 99 8.77 15.10 0.35
CA GLY A 99 10.13 15.66 0.37
C GLY A 99 10.76 15.84 -1.02
N GLY A 100 10.02 15.58 -2.09
CA GLY A 100 10.50 15.74 -3.48
C GLY A 100 11.43 14.62 -3.93
N ILE A 101 11.35 13.47 -3.26
CA ILE A 101 12.19 12.30 -3.54
C ILE A 101 11.41 11.39 -4.49
N VAL A 102 12.04 11.01 -5.60
CA VAL A 102 11.52 10.01 -6.52
C VAL A 102 12.15 8.67 -6.17
N ALA A 103 11.32 7.65 -5.92
CA ALA A 103 11.76 6.30 -5.66
C ALA A 103 11.28 5.34 -6.74
N LYS A 104 12.05 4.29 -6.97
CA LYS A 104 11.61 3.11 -7.71
C LYS A 104 10.93 2.17 -6.74
N SER A 105 9.66 1.89 -6.98
CA SER A 105 8.82 1.11 -6.10
C SER A 105 8.31 -0.15 -6.80
N THR A 106 8.14 -1.22 -6.02
CA THR A 106 7.45 -2.44 -6.45
C THR A 106 6.53 -2.87 -5.34
N THR A 107 5.28 -3.16 -5.68
CA THR A 107 4.26 -3.60 -4.73
C THR A 107 3.77 -4.99 -5.09
N ILE A 108 3.73 -5.89 -4.10
CA ILE A 108 3.22 -7.25 -4.24
C ILE A 108 2.17 -7.54 -3.16
N ILE A 109 1.40 -8.60 -3.36
CA ILE A 109 0.56 -9.18 -2.31
C ILE A 109 1.22 -10.48 -1.84
N GLU A 110 1.47 -10.56 -0.54
CA GLU A 110 2.02 -11.74 0.12
C GLU A 110 1.43 -11.81 1.53
N ASP A 111 0.95 -13.00 1.93
CA ASP A 111 0.29 -13.24 3.22
C ASP A 111 -0.89 -12.30 3.50
N ASP A 112 -1.73 -12.02 2.50
CA ASP A 112 -2.87 -11.10 2.56
C ASP A 112 -2.50 -9.64 2.92
N LYS A 113 -1.23 -9.26 2.68
CA LYS A 113 -0.71 -7.92 2.92
C LYS A 113 -0.19 -7.33 1.62
N LEU A 114 -0.40 -6.03 1.41
CA LEU A 114 0.37 -5.31 0.40
C LEU A 114 1.76 -5.04 0.97
N LYS A 115 2.79 -5.42 0.23
CA LYS A 115 4.19 -5.13 0.57
C LYS A 115 4.77 -4.28 -0.55
N THR A 116 5.17 -3.05 -0.21
CA THR A 116 5.84 -2.13 -1.13
C THR A 116 7.30 -2.00 -0.72
N THR A 117 8.20 -2.26 -1.66
CA THR A 117 9.62 -1.95 -1.55
C THR A 117 9.90 -0.71 -2.36
N SER A 118 10.51 0.30 -1.75
CA SER A 118 10.92 1.55 -2.41
C SER A 118 12.41 1.77 -2.26
N ILE A 119 13.07 2.09 -3.37
CA ILE A 119 14.51 2.32 -3.42
C ILE A 119 14.75 3.70 -4.03
N SER A 120 15.50 4.55 -3.33
CA SER A 120 16.07 5.77 -3.93
C SER A 120 17.51 5.99 -3.47
N PRO A 121 18.33 6.71 -4.26
CA PRO A 121 19.67 7.11 -3.83
C PRO A 121 19.69 7.95 -2.55
N ASP A 122 18.64 8.77 -2.34
CA ASP A 122 18.60 9.75 -1.25
C ASP A 122 18.20 9.14 0.10
N ILE A 123 17.29 8.15 0.09
CA ILE A 123 16.71 7.58 1.33
C ILE A 123 16.99 6.08 1.50
N GLY A 124 17.76 5.47 0.60
CA GLY A 124 18.04 4.05 0.64
C GLY A 124 16.80 3.21 0.35
N LYS A 125 16.59 2.14 1.13
CA LYS A 125 15.52 1.16 0.92
C LYS A 125 14.51 1.22 2.05
N ILE A 126 13.26 1.46 1.67
CA ILE A 126 12.12 1.51 2.59
C ILE A 126 11.16 0.37 2.26
N LEU A 127 10.78 -0.37 3.29
CA LEU A 127 9.77 -1.42 3.23
C LEU A 127 8.48 -0.90 3.87
N ARG A 128 7.37 -1.01 3.16
CA ARG A 128 6.02 -0.69 3.66
C ARG A 128 5.15 -1.94 3.60
N THR A 129 4.57 -2.31 4.74
CA THR A 129 3.62 -3.42 4.83
C THR A 129 2.26 -2.86 5.25
N TYR A 130 1.23 -3.11 4.44
CA TYR A 130 -0.14 -2.67 4.68
C TYR A 130 -0.96 -3.89 5.13
N GLU A 131 -1.36 -3.88 6.38
CA GLU A 131 -2.22 -4.90 6.99
C GLU A 131 -3.60 -4.28 7.18
N CYS A 132 -4.46 -4.46 6.18
CA CYS A 132 -5.79 -3.86 6.16
C CYS A 132 -6.88 -4.93 6.31
N ASN A 133 -7.96 -4.59 7.00
CA ASN A 133 -9.17 -5.39 7.11
C ASN A 133 -10.42 -4.49 7.14
N ASN A 134 -11.58 -5.08 7.42
CA ASN A 134 -12.87 -4.38 7.43
C ASN A 134 -13.02 -3.31 8.55
N THR A 135 -12.05 -3.18 9.45
CA THR A 135 -12.10 -2.25 10.60
C THR A 135 -10.93 -1.28 10.66
N LEU A 136 -9.73 -1.70 10.24
CA LEU A 136 -8.52 -0.92 10.37
C LEU A 136 -7.53 -1.22 9.25
N CYS A 137 -6.59 -0.32 9.05
CA CYS A 137 -5.37 -0.61 8.32
C CYS A 137 -4.14 -0.13 9.11
N ILE A 138 -3.14 -0.99 9.22
CA ILE A 138 -1.84 -0.68 9.83
C ILE A 138 -0.81 -0.63 8.72
N ILE A 139 -0.12 0.50 8.60
CA ILE A 139 1.05 0.64 7.73
C ILE A 139 2.30 0.55 8.61
N THR A 140 3.07 -0.51 8.43
CA THR A 140 4.40 -0.64 9.03
C THR A 140 5.44 -0.15 8.03
N MET A 141 6.28 0.80 8.43
CA MET A 141 7.33 1.41 7.61
C MET A 141 8.69 1.09 8.22
N LYS A 142 9.61 0.49 7.47
CA LYS A 142 10.95 0.13 7.92
C LYS A 142 12.01 0.68 6.98
N HIS A 143 12.98 1.40 7.52
CA HIS A 143 14.17 1.84 6.79
C HIS A 143 15.24 0.77 6.95
N GLU A 144 15.60 0.09 5.85
CA GLU A 144 16.42 -1.13 5.89
C GLU A 144 17.81 -0.87 6.48
N GLN A 145 18.46 0.22 6.06
CA GLN A 145 19.83 0.56 6.46
C GLN A 145 19.95 0.84 7.95
N SER A 146 18.98 1.55 8.53
CA SER A 146 19.00 1.91 9.96
C SER A 146 18.31 0.88 10.87
N GLY A 147 17.51 -0.02 10.29
CA GLY A 147 16.62 -0.92 11.03
C GLY A 147 15.46 -0.23 11.76
N LYS A 148 15.31 1.11 11.67
CA LYS A 148 14.24 1.84 12.34
C LYS A 148 12.89 1.54 11.70
N GLU A 149 11.90 1.35 12.55
CA GLU A 149 10.53 1.03 12.18
C GLU A 149 9.55 2.02 12.80
N ALA A 150 8.51 2.37 12.04
CA ALA A 150 7.36 3.13 12.48
C ALA A 150 6.06 2.46 12.06
N LYS A 151 4.98 2.74 12.79
CA LYS A 151 3.64 2.28 12.43
C LYS A 151 2.67 3.44 12.35
N ARG A 152 1.78 3.39 11.37
CA ARG A 152 0.65 4.30 11.23
C ARG A 152 -0.64 3.50 11.26
N TYR A 153 -1.55 3.88 12.15
CA TYR A 153 -2.82 3.19 12.37
C TYR A 153 -3.94 4.03 11.76
N PHE A 154 -4.82 3.36 11.03
CA PHE A 154 -5.98 3.97 10.40
C PHE A 154 -7.22 3.17 10.69
N LYS A 155 -8.35 3.85 10.95
CA LYS A 155 -9.67 3.23 11.06
C LYS A 155 -10.37 3.23 9.71
N ARG A 156 -11.00 2.13 9.35
CA ARG A 156 -11.83 2.07 8.14
C ARG A 156 -13.01 3.02 8.29
N ILE A 157 -13.31 3.75 7.22
CA ILE A 157 -14.46 4.65 7.15
C ILE A 157 -15.39 4.19 6.04
N ALA A 158 -16.69 4.50 6.18
CA ALA A 158 -17.66 4.25 5.12
C ALA A 158 -17.25 5.06 3.88
N SER A 159 -17.26 4.38 2.73
CA SER A 159 -16.84 4.94 1.44
C SER A 159 -17.87 5.84 0.79
#